data_AF-A0A3N5N902-F1
#
_entry.id   AF-A0A3N5N902-F1
#
_cell.length_a   1.000
_cell.length_b   1.000
_cell.length_c   1.000
_cell.angle_alpha   90.00
_cell.angle_beta   90.00
_cell.angle_gamma   90.00
#
_symmetry.space_group_name_H-M   'P 1'
#
loop_
_entity.id
_entity.type
_entity.pdbx_description
1 polymer ?
#
loop_
_entity_poly.entity_id
_entity_poly.type
_entity_poly.pdbx_seq_one_letter_code
_entity_poly.pdbx_strand_id
1 'polypeptide(L)'
;HVEAEVLLRRVIEIETAAHGSNHPHLVSSYNALANFLDEHERGSEATPYLTAALRIAESNLGQDHPETLWSSVSLALRAAEANMEINIEPLIQAAKRRAESRLGPTHPALDCMSLA
;
A
#
# COMPACT_ATOMS: atom_id res chain seq x y z
N HIS A 1 -7.54 12.76 16.04
CA HIS A 1 -7.07 11.45 15.54
C HIS A 1 -8.22 10.62 14.96
N VAL A 2 -9.25 10.22 15.72
CA VAL A 2 -10.43 9.49 15.19
C VAL A 2 -11.14 10.21 14.03
N GLU A 3 -11.19 11.54 14.06
CA GLU A 3 -11.82 12.34 13.01
C GLU A 3 -11.16 12.16 11.63
N ALA A 4 -9.83 11.99 11.56
CA ALA A 4 -9.12 11.77 10.30
C ALA A 4 -9.51 10.42 9.68
N GLU A 5 -9.62 9.36 10.48
CA GLU A 5 -10.07 8.04 10.03
C GLU A 5 -11.49 8.10 9.44
N VAL A 6 -12.41 8.75 10.16
CA VAL A 6 -13.81 8.89 9.72
C VAL A 6 -13.86 9.64 8.39
N LEU A 7 -13.09 10.72 8.24
CA LEU A 7 -13.02 11.49 7.01
C LEU A 7 -12.43 10.66 5.85
N LEU A 8 -11.34 9.93 6.08
CA LEU A 8 -10.71 9.08 5.06
C LEU A 8 -11.66 7.98 4.58
N ARG A 9 -12.35 7.31 5.50
CA ARG A 9 -13.40 6.32 5.16
C ARG A 9 -14.53 6.95 4.36
N ARG A 10 -14.95 8.16 4.74
CA ARG A 10 -15.99 8.90 4.02
C ARG A 10 -15.56 9.31 2.62
N VAL A 11 -14.31 9.71 2.43
CA VAL A 11 -13.74 10.01 1.10
C VAL A 11 -13.80 8.76 0.22
N ILE A 12 -13.35 7.61 0.72
CA ILE A 12 -13.40 6.33 -0.01
C ILE A 12 -14.83 5.99 -0.43
N GLU A 13 -15.81 6.15 0.46
CA GLU A 13 -17.23 5.91 0.14
C GLU A 13 -17.72 6.82 -1.00
N ILE A 14 -17.42 8.12 -0.91
CA ILE A 14 -17.86 9.12 -1.89
C ILE A 14 -17.18 8.85 -3.25
N GLU A 15 -15.88 8.62 -3.27
CA GLU A 15 -15.12 8.35 -4.49
C GLU A 15 -15.58 7.03 -5.14
N THR A 16 -15.85 6.00 -4.33
CA THR A 16 -16.38 4.72 -4.82
C THR A 16 -17.76 4.91 -5.44
N ALA A 17 -18.63 5.70 -4.82
CA ALA A 17 -19.96 5.99 -5.36
C ALA A 17 -19.92 6.85 -6.63
N ALA A 18 -18.98 7.80 -6.71
CA ALA A 18 -18.85 8.72 -7.83
C ALA A 18 -18.18 8.10 -9.06
N HIS A 19 -17.16 7.25 -8.86
CA HIS A 19 -16.28 6.79 -9.92
C HIS A 19 -16.19 5.25 -10.07
N GLY A 20 -16.76 4.51 -9.13
CA GLY A 20 -16.68 3.05 -9.07
C GLY A 20 -15.43 2.55 -8.33
N SER A 21 -15.48 1.28 -7.91
CA SER A 21 -14.50 0.64 -7.02
C SER A 21 -13.13 0.30 -7.66
N ASN A 22 -12.90 0.72 -8.89
CA ASN A 22 -11.64 0.50 -9.61
C ASN A 22 -10.99 1.80 -10.10
N HIS A 23 -11.48 2.95 -9.64
CA HIS A 23 -10.97 4.25 -10.09
C HIS A 23 -9.60 4.57 -9.47
N PRO A 24 -8.61 5.09 -10.23
CA PRO A 24 -7.27 5.36 -9.72
C PRO A 24 -7.21 6.38 -8.57
N HIS A 25 -8.19 7.27 -8.41
CA HIS A 25 -8.24 8.19 -7.26
C HIS A 25 -8.29 7.45 -5.91
N LEU A 26 -8.97 6.30 -5.88
CA LEU A 26 -9.10 5.48 -4.68
C LEU A 26 -7.74 4.98 -4.15
N VAL A 27 -6.71 4.91 -5.01
CA VAL A 27 -5.37 4.46 -4.61
C VAL A 27 -4.83 5.37 -3.49
N SER A 28 -4.87 6.69 -3.70
CA SER A 28 -4.36 7.65 -2.73
C SER A 28 -5.16 7.64 -1.42
N SER A 29 -6.49 7.51 -1.51
CA SER A 29 -7.39 7.46 -0.36
C SER A 29 -7.20 6.19 0.48
N TYR A 30 -7.04 5.04 -0.18
CA TYR A 30 -6.73 3.78 0.50
C TYR A 30 -5.35 3.79 1.14
N ASN A 31 -4.34 4.35 0.45
CA ASN A 31 -3.00 4.48 0.98
C ASN A 31 -2.95 5.40 2.22
N ALA A 32 -3.67 6.52 2.18
CA ALA A 32 -3.78 7.42 3.31
C ALA A 32 -4.46 6.78 4.53
N LEU A 33 -5.54 6.00 4.32
CA LEU A 33 -6.20 5.27 5.42
C LEU A 33 -5.29 4.17 5.98
N ALA A 34 -4.60 3.44 5.12
CA ALA A 34 -3.65 2.43 5.56
C ALA A 34 -2.51 3.04 6.41
N ASN A 35 -1.91 4.14 5.96
CA ASN A 35 -0.86 4.83 6.72
C ASN A 35 -1.37 5.31 8.08
N PHE A 36 -2.58 5.88 8.13
CA PHE A 36 -3.21 6.29 9.38
C PHE A 36 -3.38 5.12 10.36
N LEU A 37 -3.83 3.96 9.86
CA LEU A 37 -4.00 2.76 10.68
C LEU A 37 -2.66 2.21 11.19
N ASP A 38 -1.63 2.23 10.36
CA ASP A 38 -0.26 1.82 10.74
C ASP A 38 0.33 2.72 11.82
N GLU A 39 0.19 4.04 11.69
CA GLU A 39 0.60 5.01 12.72
C GLU A 39 -0.10 4.79 14.07
N HIS A 40 -1.20 4.04 14.09
CA HIS A 40 -2.01 3.75 15.27
C HIS A 40 -1.93 2.27 15.68
N GLU A 41 -0.87 1.57 15.25
CA GLU A 41 -0.62 0.16 15.60
C GLU A 41 -1.75 -0.81 15.14
N ARG A 42 -2.61 -0.37 14.20
CA ARG A 42 -3.75 -1.13 13.66
C ARG A 42 -3.40 -1.71 12.29
N GLY A 43 -2.19 -2.26 12.17
CA GLY A 43 -1.66 -2.74 10.90
C GLY A 43 -2.46 -3.88 10.25
N SER A 44 -3.13 -4.72 11.05
CA SER A 44 -4.04 -5.75 10.53
C SER A 44 -5.24 -5.17 9.78
N GLU A 45 -5.70 -3.98 10.17
CA GLU A 45 -6.77 -3.25 9.48
C GLU A 45 -6.25 -2.50 8.25
N ALA A 46 -4.96 -2.16 8.18
CA ALA A 46 -4.34 -1.49 7.04
C ALA A 46 -4.18 -2.42 5.81
N THR A 47 -3.83 -3.70 6.04
CA THR A 47 -3.61 -4.72 5.00
C THR A 47 -4.68 -4.78 3.90
N PRO A 48 -6.00 -4.86 4.21
CA PRO A 48 -7.02 -4.89 3.17
C PRO A 48 -7.06 -3.61 2.32
N TYR A 49 -6.77 -2.44 2.91
CA TYR A 49 -6.72 -1.17 2.19
C TYR A 49 -5.52 -1.11 1.24
N LEU A 50 -4.34 -1.52 1.71
CA LEU A 50 -3.14 -1.60 0.85
C LEU A 50 -3.34 -2.60 -0.29
N THR A 51 -4.00 -3.74 -0.03
CA THR A 51 -4.30 -4.75 -1.06
C THR A 51 -5.24 -4.19 -2.13
N ALA A 52 -6.28 -3.46 -1.70
CA ALA A 52 -7.20 -2.77 -2.63
C ALA A 52 -6.47 -1.69 -3.44
N ALA A 53 -5.63 -0.87 -2.80
CA ALA A 53 -4.84 0.17 -3.45
C ALA A 53 -3.90 -0.43 -4.50
N LEU A 54 -3.15 -1.47 -4.14
CA LEU A 54 -2.21 -2.14 -5.03
C LEU A 54 -2.90 -2.68 -6.28
N ARG A 55 -4.02 -3.41 -6.11
CA ARG A 55 -4.80 -3.96 -7.23
C ARG A 55 -5.26 -2.86 -8.20
N ILE A 56 -5.76 -1.75 -7.66
CA ILE A 56 -6.25 -0.62 -8.48
C ILE A 56 -5.07 0.07 -9.17
N ALA A 57 -3.97 0.29 -8.47
CA ALA A 57 -2.78 0.96 -8.98
C ALA A 57 -2.12 0.14 -10.10
N GLU A 58 -1.97 -1.17 -9.95
CA GLU A 58 -1.46 -2.07 -11.00
C GLU A 58 -2.32 -2.02 -12.26
N SER A 59 -3.66 -1.99 -12.09
CA SER A 59 -4.60 -1.99 -13.21
C SER A 59 -4.67 -0.65 -13.96
N ASN A 60 -4.43 0.49 -13.31
CA ASN A 60 -4.71 1.81 -13.89
C ASN A 60 -3.46 2.69 -14.06
N LEU A 61 -2.50 2.59 -13.14
CA LEU A 61 -1.32 3.46 -13.08
C LEU A 61 -0.06 2.75 -13.59
N GLY A 62 -0.08 1.41 -13.60
CA GLY A 62 1.04 0.57 -13.99
C GLY A 62 1.97 0.25 -12.82
N GLN A 63 2.85 -0.72 -13.05
CA GLN A 63 3.67 -1.33 -12.00
C GLN A 63 4.78 -0.41 -11.45
N ASP A 64 5.21 0.58 -12.23
CA ASP A 64 6.32 1.48 -11.87
C ASP A 64 5.83 2.82 -11.27
N HIS A 65 4.51 2.99 -11.14
CA HIS A 65 3.95 4.20 -10.56
C HIS A 65 4.28 4.30 -9.06
N PRO A 66 4.63 5.49 -8.53
CA PRO A 66 4.99 5.68 -7.12
C PRO A 66 3.97 5.06 -6.15
N GLU A 67 2.68 5.27 -6.40
CA GLU A 67 1.60 4.73 -5.56
C GLU A 67 1.52 3.20 -5.59
N THR A 68 1.80 2.57 -6.73
CA THR A 68 1.85 1.10 -6.85
C THR A 68 2.99 0.57 -5.99
N LEU A 69 4.17 1.18 -6.11
CA LEU A 69 5.35 0.80 -5.34
C LEU A 69 5.12 0.99 -3.84
N TRP A 70 4.56 2.13 -3.43
CA TRP A 70 4.26 2.39 -2.02
C TRP A 70 3.31 1.33 -1.45
N SER A 71 2.22 1.03 -2.14
CA SER A 71 1.25 0.02 -1.70
C SER A 71 1.91 -1.37 -1.55
N SER A 72 2.79 -1.75 -2.50
CA SER A 72 3.53 -3.02 -2.43
C SER A 72 4.50 -3.08 -1.25
N VAL A 73 5.28 -2.02 -1.02
CA VAL A 73 6.26 -1.97 0.09
C VAL A 73 5.55 -2.01 1.43
N SER A 74 4.48 -1.24 1.59
CA SER A 74 3.70 -1.22 2.84
C SER A 74 3.07 -2.58 3.14
N LEU A 75 2.58 -3.30 2.12
CA LEU A 75 2.10 -4.69 2.30
C LEU A 75 3.21 -5.64 2.73
N ALA A 76 4.40 -5.50 2.15
CA ALA A 76 5.57 -6.31 2.49
C ALA A 76 5.93 -6.20 3.97
N LEU A 77 6.02 -4.96 4.45
CA LEU A 77 6.29 -4.63 5.85
C LEU A 77 5.27 -5.26 6.78
N ARG A 78 3.98 -5.09 6.47
CA ARG A 78 2.87 -5.59 7.29
C ARG A 78 2.87 -7.11 7.41
N ALA A 79 3.14 -7.81 6.32
CA ALA A 79 3.20 -9.26 6.31
C ALA A 79 4.41 -9.81 7.08
N ALA A 80 5.57 -9.15 6.94
CA ALA A 80 6.76 -9.48 7.71
C ALA A 80 6.52 -9.30 9.23
N GLU A 81 5.85 -8.21 9.64
CA GLU A 81 5.49 -7.96 11.04
C GLU A 81 4.42 -8.94 11.57
N ALA A 82 3.47 -9.34 10.72
CA ALA A 82 2.42 -10.27 11.10
C ALA A 82 2.88 -11.73 11.24
N ASN A 83 4.14 -12.04 10.88
CA ASN A 83 4.69 -13.39 10.77
C ASN A 83 3.77 -14.33 9.95
N MET A 84 2.99 -13.74 9.05
CA MET A 84 2.04 -14.44 8.18
C MET A 84 2.81 -14.86 6.94
N GLU A 85 2.88 -16.16 6.66
CA GLU A 85 3.29 -16.71 5.36
C GLU A 85 2.23 -16.40 4.29
N ILE A 86 1.95 -15.13 4.04
CA ILE A 86 1.34 -14.74 2.77
C ILE A 86 2.47 -14.84 1.75
N ASN A 87 2.29 -15.61 0.67
CA ASN A 87 3.27 -15.67 -0.43
C ASN A 87 3.25 -14.35 -1.22
N ILE A 88 3.71 -13.29 -0.58
CA ILE A 88 3.96 -11.97 -1.15
C ILE A 88 5.39 -11.85 -1.66
N GLU A 89 6.23 -12.87 -1.48
CA GLU A 89 7.60 -12.96 -2.00
C GLU A 89 7.74 -12.43 -3.44
N PRO A 90 6.91 -12.84 -4.43
CA PRO A 90 7.00 -12.28 -5.77
C PRO A 90 6.68 -10.78 -5.83
N LEU A 91 5.77 -10.29 -4.98
CA LEU A 91 5.42 -8.86 -4.86
C LEU A 91 6.56 -8.06 -4.20
N ILE A 92 7.17 -8.57 -3.12
CA ILE A 92 8.32 -7.95 -2.45
C ILE A 92 9.51 -7.88 -3.41
N GLN A 93 9.87 -8.99 -4.05
CA GLN A 93 11.02 -9.04 -4.96
C GLN A 93 10.82 -8.13 -6.18
N ALA A 94 9.59 -8.02 -6.67
CA ALA A 94 9.28 -7.13 -7.76
C ALA A 94 9.25 -5.65 -7.32
N ALA A 95 8.75 -5.34 -6.13
CA ALA A 95 8.80 -3.99 -5.54
C ALA A 95 10.25 -3.57 -5.25
N LYS A 96 11.06 -4.45 -4.67
CA LYS A 96 12.48 -4.23 -4.36
C LYS A 96 13.30 -3.91 -5.62
N ARG A 97 13.24 -4.77 -6.65
CA ARG A 97 13.95 -4.52 -7.93
C ARG A 97 13.58 -3.17 -8.56
N ARG A 98 12.31 -2.75 -8.42
CA ARG A 98 11.83 -1.47 -8.99
C ARG A 98 12.23 -0.28 -8.13
N ALA A 99 12.16 -0.40 -6.81
CA ALA A 99 12.61 0.63 -5.89
C ALA A 99 14.14 0.83 -5.99
N GLU A 100 14.91 -0.24 -6.16
CA GLU A 100 16.36 -0.19 -6.46
C GLU A 100 16.66 0.59 -7.75
N SER A 101 15.85 0.41 -8.80
CA SER A 101 15.98 1.14 -10.07
C SER A 101 15.72 2.65 -9.93
N ARG A 102 14.82 3.06 -9.03
CA ARG A 102 14.41 4.47 -8.85
C ARG A 102 15.18 5.24 -7.78
N LEU A 103 15.47 4.59 -6.67
CA LEU A 103 16.04 5.22 -5.46
C LEU A 103 17.51 4.87 -5.26
N GLY A 104 18.04 3.93 -6.05
CA GLY A 104 19.35 3.34 -5.88
C GLY A 104 19.35 2.23 -4.82
N PRO A 105 20.31 1.29 -4.88
CA PRO A 105 20.32 0.08 -4.06
C PRO A 105 20.58 0.31 -2.56
N THR A 106 20.87 1.54 -2.14
CA THR A 106 21.21 1.90 -0.76
C THR A 106 20.15 2.76 -0.09
N HIS A 107 18.95 2.88 -0.67
CA HIS A 107 17.89 3.70 -0.10
C HIS A 107 17.30 3.04 1.15
N PRO A 108 17.13 3.75 2.29
CA PRO A 108 16.69 3.18 3.58
C PRO A 108 15.37 2.39 3.52
N ALA A 109 14.50 2.74 2.55
CA ALA A 109 13.24 2.03 2.31
C ALA A 109 13.41 0.62 1.69
N LEU A 110 14.61 0.23 1.25
CA LEU A 110 14.91 -1.10 0.73
C LEU A 110 15.34 -2.08 1.83
N ASP A 111 15.86 -1.58 2.95
CA ASP A 111 16.40 -2.41 4.04
C ASP A 111 15.31 -3.29 4.65
N CYS A 112 14.09 -2.77 4.75
CA CYS A 112 12.95 -3.50 5.28
C CYS A 112 12.35 -4.55 4.33
N MET A 113 12.71 -4.51 3.03
CA MET A 113 12.35 -5.53 2.04
C MET A 113 13.39 -6.65 1.92
N SER A 114 14.45 -6.62 2.73
CA SER A 114 15.55 -7.59 2.71
C SER A 114 15.41 -8.71 3.74
N LEU A 115 14.37 -8.63 4.60
CA LEU A 115 14.18 -9.45 5.79
C LEU A 115 13.05 -10.50 5.65
N ALA A 116 12.60 -10.79 4.43
CA ALA A 116 11.79 -11.97 4.13
C ALA A 116 12.68 -13.19 3.90
#